data_AF-A0A6H1ZFW8-F1
#
_entry.id   AF-A0A6H1ZFW8-F1
#
_cell.length_a   1.000
_cell.length_b   1.000
_cell.length_c   1.000
_cell.angle_alpha   90.00
_cell.angle_beta   90.00
_cell.angle_gamma   90.00
#
_symmetry.space_group_name_H-M   'P 1'
#
loop_
_entity.id
_entity.type
_entity.pdbx_description
1 polymer ?
#
loop_
_entity_poly.entity_id
_entity_poly.type
_entity_poly.pdbx_seq_one_letter_code
_entity_poly.pdbx_strand_id
1 'polypeptide(L)'
;MEDSATVKFIKGLFRESGRGCIELHGACQSCKDPVDIIIFKNAMEVEGNGGVIVGDMWDDKPQFKCSRCLERDSGMISPTKCEIFTRVVGYLRPIQGFNLGKAEEFRDRKTFKIKEEI
;
A
#
# COMPACT_ATOMS: atom_id res chain seq x y z
N MET A 1 -9.45 -24.54 10.96
CA MET A 1 -9.85 -23.31 10.24
C MET A 1 -9.30 -22.16 11.05
N GLU A 2 -8.12 -21.67 10.68
CA GLU A 2 -7.50 -20.58 11.43
C GLU A 2 -8.27 -19.27 11.15
N ASP A 3 -8.61 -18.55 12.22
CA ASP A 3 -9.14 -17.19 12.11
C ASP A 3 -8.16 -16.34 11.28
N SER A 4 -8.64 -15.74 10.18
CA SER A 4 -7.88 -14.75 9.38
C SER A 4 -7.27 -13.67 10.29
N ALA A 5 -6.06 -13.18 10.02
CA ALA A 5 -5.43 -12.11 10.82
C ALA A 5 -6.36 -10.92 11.06
N THR A 6 -7.20 -10.58 10.09
CA THR A 6 -8.20 -9.51 10.22
C THR A 6 -9.16 -9.75 11.38
N VAL A 7 -9.66 -10.98 11.54
CA VAL A 7 -10.57 -11.34 12.65
C VAL A 7 -9.83 -11.32 13.98
N LYS A 8 -8.59 -11.80 14.02
CA LYS A 8 -7.73 -11.74 15.23
C LYS A 8 -7.47 -10.30 15.67
N PHE A 9 -7.21 -9.41 14.72
CA PHE A 9 -7.00 -7.98 14.95
C PHE A 9 -8.26 -7.31 15.52
N ILE A 10 -9.42 -7.51 14.90
CA ILE A 10 -10.70 -6.95 15.37
C ILE A 10 -11.04 -7.46 16.78
N LYS A 11 -10.88 -8.78 17.04
CA LYS A 11 -11.05 -9.35 18.39
C LYS A 11 -10.06 -8.76 19.40
N GLY A 12 -8.84 -8.43 18.97
CA GLY A 12 -7.84 -7.71 19.76
C GLY A 12 -8.33 -6.33 20.18
N LEU A 13 -8.76 -5.50 19.22
CA LEU A 13 -9.25 -4.14 19.48
C LEU A 13 -10.44 -4.10 20.46
N PHE A 14 -11.37 -5.06 20.35
CA PHE A 14 -12.50 -5.17 21.29
C PHE A 14 -12.08 -5.56 22.70
N ARG A 15 -11.02 -6.38 22.86
CA ARG A 15 -10.47 -6.73 24.19
C ARG A 15 -9.83 -5.52 24.88
N GLU A 16 -9.16 -4.66 24.13
CA GLU A 16 -8.50 -3.48 24.67
C GLU A 16 -9.47 -2.34 24.98
N SER A 17 -10.44 -2.10 24.08
CA SER A 17 -11.33 -0.93 24.22
C SER A 17 -12.47 -1.15 25.22
N GLY A 18 -12.93 -2.40 25.41
CA GLY A 18 -14.08 -2.72 26.27
C GLY A 18 -15.44 -2.15 25.79
N ARG A 19 -15.48 -1.45 24.65
CA ARG A 19 -16.68 -0.82 24.07
C ARG A 19 -17.47 -1.80 23.19
N GLY A 20 -18.77 -1.53 23.06
CA GLY A 20 -19.67 -2.29 22.18
C GLY A 20 -19.53 -1.95 20.69
N CYS A 21 -18.96 -0.77 20.38
CA CYS A 21 -18.67 -0.29 19.04
C CYS A 21 -17.23 0.25 18.95
N ILE A 22 -16.62 0.09 17.78
CA ILE A 22 -15.32 0.67 17.43
C ILE A 22 -15.49 1.44 16.13
N GLU A 23 -15.12 2.71 16.15
CA GLU A 23 -15.10 3.59 14.99
C GLU A 23 -13.65 3.69 14.50
N LEU A 24 -13.44 3.40 13.22
CA LEU A 24 -12.15 3.51 12.55
C LEU A 24 -12.28 4.47 11.38
N HIS A 25 -11.42 5.48 11.37
CA HIS A 25 -11.34 6.48 10.30
C HIS A 25 -9.99 6.37 9.60
N GLY A 26 -9.99 6.39 8.28
CA GLY A 26 -8.78 6.26 7.48
C GLY A 26 -9.00 6.70 6.03
N ALA A 27 -8.02 6.43 5.19
CA ALA A 27 -8.12 6.63 3.75
C ALA A 27 -7.86 5.30 3.03
N CYS A 28 -8.59 5.05 1.95
CA CYS A 28 -8.43 3.85 1.16
C CYS A 28 -7.02 3.79 0.55
N GLN A 29 -6.34 2.66 0.71
CA GLN A 29 -4.98 2.47 0.19
C GLN A 29 -4.90 2.60 -1.34
N SER A 30 -5.94 2.16 -2.07
CA SER A 30 -5.98 2.17 -3.54
C SER A 30 -6.38 3.54 -4.13
N CYS A 31 -7.53 4.10 -3.74
CA CYS A 31 -8.06 5.35 -4.34
C CYS A 31 -7.80 6.61 -3.51
N LYS A 32 -7.38 6.49 -2.24
CA LYS A 32 -7.21 7.59 -1.27
C LYS A 32 -8.51 8.28 -0.83
N ASP A 33 -9.67 7.74 -1.19
CA ASP A 33 -10.96 8.24 -0.68
C ASP A 33 -11.07 8.01 0.84
N PRO A 34 -11.77 8.88 1.59
CA PRO A 34 -11.98 8.72 3.03
C PRO A 34 -12.82 7.46 3.32
N VAL A 35 -12.42 6.71 4.34
CA VAL A 35 -13.05 5.46 4.76
C VAL A 35 -13.40 5.55 6.25
N ASP A 36 -14.69 5.35 6.53
CA ASP A 36 -15.28 5.34 7.85
C ASP A 36 -15.93 3.97 8.08
N ILE A 37 -15.52 3.31 9.16
CA ILE A 37 -15.92 1.94 9.47
C ILE A 37 -16.36 1.88 10.93
N ILE A 38 -17.56 1.37 11.16
CA ILE A 38 -18.13 1.13 12.48
C ILE A 38 -18.30 -0.39 12.63
N ILE A 39 -17.64 -0.96 13.63
CA ILE A 39 -17.70 -2.40 13.91
C ILE A 39 -18.45 -2.62 15.21
N PHE A 40 -19.50 -3.45 15.16
CA PHE A 40 -20.32 -3.80 16.33
C PHE A 40 -19.95 -5.17 16.91
N LYS A 41 -19.79 -5.23 18.23
CA LYS A 41 -19.41 -6.46 18.97
C LYS A 41 -20.46 -7.57 18.90
N ASN A 42 -21.73 -7.19 18.78
CA ASN A 42 -22.86 -8.11 19.02
C ASN A 42 -23.10 -9.11 17.88
N ALA A 43 -22.63 -8.81 16.67
CA ALA A 43 -22.77 -9.67 15.49
C ALA A 43 -21.55 -9.65 14.54
N MET A 44 -20.47 -8.94 14.90
CA MET A 44 -19.34 -8.68 13.99
C MET A 44 -19.80 -8.03 12.67
N GLU A 45 -20.85 -7.21 12.76
CA GLU A 45 -21.38 -6.42 11.67
C GLU A 45 -20.48 -5.19 11.45
N VAL A 46 -20.21 -4.94 10.17
CA VAL A 46 -19.41 -3.82 9.70
C VAL A 46 -20.34 -2.87 8.96
N GLU A 47 -20.57 -1.69 9.51
CA GLU A 47 -21.28 -0.61 8.85
C GLU A 47 -20.27 0.44 8.38
N GLY A 48 -20.44 0.97 7.18
CA GLY A 48 -19.56 1.99 6.65
C GLY A 48 -19.35 1.91 5.14
N ASN A 49 -18.44 2.75 4.65
CA ASN A 49 -18.11 2.85 3.22
C ASN A 49 -16.86 2.03 2.84
N GLY A 50 -16.38 1.16 3.73
CA GLY A 50 -15.18 0.35 3.51
C GLY A 50 -14.99 -0.79 4.51
N GLY A 51 -13.83 -1.43 4.44
CA GLY A 51 -13.40 -2.52 5.29
C GLY A 51 -11.93 -2.39 5.68
N VAL A 52 -11.58 -3.04 6.79
CA VAL A 52 -10.19 -3.22 7.23
C VAL A 52 -9.74 -4.61 6.84
N ILE A 53 -8.52 -4.71 6.33
CA ILE A 53 -7.87 -5.98 6.08
C ILE A 53 -6.48 -5.93 6.70
N VAL A 54 -6.11 -7.01 7.40
CA VAL A 54 -4.78 -7.22 7.94
C VAL A 54 -4.19 -8.42 7.20
N GLY A 55 -3.06 -8.22 6.54
CA GLY A 55 -2.36 -9.28 5.82
C GLY A 55 -1.66 -10.23 6.79
N ASP A 56 -1.65 -11.53 6.50
CA ASP A 56 -0.96 -12.54 7.31
C ASP A 56 0.56 -12.55 7.08
N MET A 57 1.08 -11.70 6.18
CA MET A 57 2.49 -11.75 5.74
C MET A 57 3.07 -10.35 5.45
N TRP A 58 4.20 -10.07 6.13
CA TRP A 58 5.18 -8.99 5.88
C TRP A 58 4.80 -7.55 6.29
N ASP A 59 3.55 -7.27 6.64
CA ASP A 59 3.15 -6.03 7.32
C ASP A 59 1.93 -6.31 8.21
N ASP A 60 2.11 -6.29 9.54
CA ASP A 60 1.02 -6.41 10.53
C ASP A 60 0.12 -5.15 10.59
N LYS A 61 0.26 -4.25 9.62
CA LYS A 61 -0.44 -2.95 9.62
C LYS A 61 -1.83 -3.11 9.01
N PRO A 62 -2.88 -2.59 9.69
CA PRO A 62 -4.23 -2.59 9.13
C PRO A 62 -4.28 -1.70 7.89
N GLN A 63 -4.80 -2.24 6.79
CA GLN A 63 -5.04 -1.52 5.55
C GLN A 63 -6.53 -1.24 5.40
N PHE A 64 -6.87 0.01 5.10
CA PHE A 64 -8.23 0.44 4.82
C PHE A 64 -8.51 0.33 3.31
N LYS A 65 -9.64 -0.28 2.93
CA LYS A 65 -10.15 -0.26 1.55
C LYS A 65 -11.61 0.21 1.54
N CYS A 66 -11.98 1.06 0.58
CA CYS A 66 -13.40 1.38 0.36
C CYS A 66 -14.12 0.20 -0.29
N SER A 67 -15.46 0.15 -0.16
CA SER A 67 -16.30 -0.92 -0.72
C SER A 67 -16.04 -1.13 -2.22
N ARG A 68 -15.95 -0.04 -2.98
CA ARG A 68 -15.66 -0.04 -4.42
C ARG A 68 -14.29 -0.65 -4.77
N CYS A 69 -13.26 -0.42 -3.97
CA CYS A 69 -11.93 -0.98 -4.20
C CYS A 69 -11.81 -2.43 -3.70
N LEU A 70 -12.60 -2.79 -2.69
CA LEU A 70 -12.66 -4.17 -2.18
C LEU A 70 -13.28 -5.12 -3.21
N GLU A 71 -14.34 -4.69 -3.89
CA GLU A 71 -14.98 -5.48 -4.97
C GLU A 71 -14.07 -5.68 -6.18
N ARG A 72 -13.24 -4.67 -6.52
CA ARG A 72 -12.33 -4.74 -7.68
C ARG A 72 -11.11 -5.60 -7.43
N ASP A 73 -10.48 -5.45 -6.27
CA ASP A 73 -9.23 -6.12 -5.90
C ASP A 73 -9.43 -6.91 -4.61
N SER A 74 -10.25 -7.95 -4.70
CA SER A 74 -10.59 -8.85 -3.59
C SER A 74 -9.43 -9.78 -3.19
N GLY A 75 -8.36 -9.87 -3.99
CA GLY A 75 -7.32 -10.90 -3.84
C GLY A 75 -5.87 -10.43 -3.66
N MET A 76 -5.55 -9.14 -3.80
CA MET A 76 -4.17 -8.64 -3.69
C MET A 76 -4.09 -7.59 -2.58
N ILE A 77 -3.63 -8.01 -1.39
CA ILE A 77 -3.75 -7.21 -0.16
C ILE A 77 -2.42 -7.08 0.60
N SER A 78 -1.38 -7.80 0.21
CA SER A 78 -0.01 -7.39 0.54
C SER A 78 0.53 -6.52 -0.60
N PRO A 79 0.83 -5.23 -0.37
CA PRO A 79 1.60 -4.46 -1.34
C PRO A 79 3.01 -5.02 -1.36
N THR A 80 3.25 -6.08 -2.14
CA THR A 80 4.61 -6.50 -2.44
C THR A 80 5.27 -5.34 -3.16
N LYS A 81 6.36 -4.82 -2.59
CA LYS A 81 7.11 -3.72 -3.18
C LYS A 81 7.51 -4.12 -4.60
N CYS A 82 6.93 -3.44 -5.59
CA CYS A 82 7.26 -3.68 -6.98
C CYS A 82 8.67 -3.14 -7.25
N GLU A 83 9.62 -4.04 -7.53
CA GLU A 83 10.97 -3.64 -7.92
C GLU A 83 10.98 -3.26 -9.41
N ILE A 84 11.39 -2.03 -9.70
CA ILE A 84 11.44 -1.50 -11.07
C ILE A 84 12.86 -1.70 -11.60
N PHE A 85 12.96 -2.35 -12.75
CA PHE A 85 14.22 -2.62 -13.44
C PHE A 85 14.39 -1.74 -14.67
N THR A 86 15.62 -1.38 -14.96
CA THR A 86 16.01 -0.76 -16.23
C THR A 86 17.04 -1.64 -16.94
N ARG A 87 17.00 -1.65 -18.28
CA ARG A 87 17.93 -2.39 -19.12
C ARG A 87 19.00 -1.44 -19.64
N VAL A 88 20.24 -1.62 -19.19
CA VAL A 88 21.40 -0.87 -19.68
C VAL A 88 22.35 -1.85 -20.35
N VAL A 89 22.71 -1.64 -21.62
CA VAL A 89 23.65 -2.47 -22.40
C VAL A 89 23.43 -4.00 -22.28
N GLY A 90 22.18 -4.43 -22.15
CA GLY A 90 21.80 -5.85 -22.13
C GLY A 90 21.65 -6.48 -20.74
N TYR A 91 22.03 -5.82 -19.64
CA TYR A 91 21.77 -6.32 -18.28
C TYR A 91 20.61 -5.57 -17.61
N LEU A 92 19.81 -6.29 -16.81
CA LEU A 92 18.75 -5.71 -15.99
C LEU A 92 19.32 -5.30 -14.63
N ARG A 93 19.08 -4.05 -14.23
CA ARG A 93 19.45 -3.53 -12.90
C ARG A 93 18.24 -2.95 -12.20
N PRO A 94 18.05 -3.22 -10.89
CA PRO A 94 17.02 -2.53 -10.13
C PRO A 94 17.39 -1.04 -10.02
N ILE A 95 16.43 -0.17 -10.30
CA ILE A 95 16.62 1.29 -10.25
C ILE A 95 17.01 1.74 -8.83
N GLN A 96 16.53 1.05 -7.81
CA GLN A 96 16.85 1.33 -6.40
C GLN A 96 18.34 1.12 -6.07
N GLY A 97 19.08 0.37 -6.90
CA GLY A 97 20.51 0.14 -6.76
C GLY A 97 21.39 1.03 -7.65
N PHE A 98 20.87 2.16 -8.14
CA PHE A 98 21.67 3.15 -8.88
C PHE A 98 22.50 4.01 -7.92
N ASN A 99 23.73 4.34 -8.32
CA ASN A 99 24.56 5.27 -7.56
C ASN A 99 23.94 6.67 -7.59
N LEU A 100 23.67 7.24 -6.41
CA LEU A 100 23.12 8.58 -6.27
C LEU A 100 24.02 9.65 -6.92
N GLY A 101 25.35 9.51 -6.81
CA GLY A 101 26.32 10.42 -7.42
C GLY A 101 26.28 10.46 -8.95
N LYS A 102 25.74 9.41 -9.61
CA LYS A 102 25.57 9.37 -11.07
C LYS A 102 24.63 10.47 -11.57
N ALA A 103 23.67 10.89 -10.74
CA ALA A 103 22.75 11.97 -11.06
C ALA A 103 23.48 13.33 -11.10
N GLU A 104 24.47 13.55 -10.23
CA GLU A 104 25.33 14.74 -10.27
C GLU A 104 26.25 14.69 -11.50
N GLU A 105 26.92 13.55 -11.73
CA GLU A 105 27.77 13.35 -12.91
C GLU A 105 27.03 13.63 -14.22
N PHE A 106 25.71 13.35 -14.27
CA PHE A 106 24.88 13.63 -15.45
C PHE A 106 24.57 15.12 -15.60
N ARG A 107 24.31 15.85 -14.51
CA ARG A 107 24.04 17.29 -14.53
C ARG A 107 25.26 18.09 -14.98
N ASP A 108 26.45 17.64 -14.61
CA ASP A 108 27.71 18.30 -15.00
C ASP A 108 28.13 18.02 -16.46
N ARG A 109 27.39 17.18 -17.20
CA ARG A 109 27.74 16.85 -18.59
C ARG A 109 27.57 18.06 -19.49
N LYS A 110 28.63 18.38 -20.23
CA LYS A 110 28.59 19.35 -21.33
C LYS A 110 28.38 18.62 -22.65
N THR A 111 27.32 18.96 -23.36
CA THR A 111 27.07 18.43 -24.70
C THR A 111 27.93 19.16 -25.71
N PHE A 112 28.45 18.42 -26.70
CA PHE A 112 29.11 19.02 -27.84
C PHE A 112 28.06 19.71 -28.71
N LYS A 113 28.25 21.00 -29.00
CA LYS A 113 27.41 21.73 -29.96
C LYS A 113 28.02 21.54 -31.34
N ILE A 114 27.27 20.89 -32.23
CA ILE A 114 27.63 20.82 -33.65
C ILE A 114 27.48 22.24 -34.20
N LYS A 115 28.51 22.76 -34.87
CA LYS A 115 28.40 24.02 -35.60
C LYS A 115 27.59 23.75 -36.87
N GLU A 116 26.58 24.57 -37.13
CA GLU A 116 25.90 24.56 -38.42
C GLU A 116 26.93 24.92 -39.50
N GLU A 117 27.01 24.11 -40.57
CA GLU A 117 27.87 24.41 -41.72
C GLU A 117 27.32 25.67 -42.42
N ILE A 118 28.20 26.66 -42.64
CA ILE A 118 27.90 27.92 -43.34
C ILE A 118 27.87 27.68 -44.85
#